data_AF-A0A316I6Z0-F1
#
_entry.id   AF-A0A316I6Z0-F1
#
_cell.length_a   1.000
_cell.length_b   1.000
_cell.length_c   1.000
_cell.angle_alpha   90.00
_cell.angle_beta   90.00
_cell.angle_gamma   90.00
#
_symmetry.space_group_name_H-M   'P 1'
#
loop_
_entity.id
_entity.type
_entity.pdbx_description
1 polymer ?
#
loop_
_entity_poly.entity_id
_entity_poly.type
_entity_poly.pdbx_seq_one_letter_code
_entity_poly.pdbx_strand_id
1 'polypeptide(L)' 'MLGLLGTAGYAAAHGWPAVIPVEMVGAELAAAVLTGVTAGVYPAVRASRLTPTEALAAP' A
#
# COMPACT_ATOMS: atom_id res chain seq x y z
N MET A 1 -8.23 0.54 0.69
CA MET A 1 -9.39 1.26 1.25
C MET A 1 -10.35 1.75 0.17
N LEU A 2 -9.89 2.32 -0.96
CA LEU A 2 -10.79 2.78 -2.03
C LEU A 2 -11.63 1.64 -2.64
N GLY A 3 -11.05 0.46 -2.84
CA GLY A 3 -11.77 -0.72 -3.33
C GLY A 3 -12.87 -1.15 -2.36
N LEU A 4 -12.55 -1.28 -1.06
CA LEU A 4 -13.51 -1.57 0.00
C LEU A 4 -14.69 -0.59 0.01
N LEU A 5 -14.41 0.72 -0.04
CA LEU A 5 -15.44 1.76 -0.06
C LEU A 5 -16.30 1.70 -1.32
N GLY A 6 -15.70 1.44 -2.48
CA GLY A 6 -16.42 1.27 -3.74
C GLY A 6 -17.37 0.07 -3.68
N THR A 7 -16.89 -1.09 -3.22
CA THR A 7 -17.72 -2.31 -3.09
C THR A 7 -18.84 -2.12 -2.07
N ALA A 8 -18.54 -1.52 -0.91
CA ALA A 8 -19.54 -1.25 0.11
C ALA A 8 -20.62 -0.26 -0.39
N GLY A 9 -20.21 0.83 -1.05
CA GLY A 9 -21.13 1.81 -1.63
C GLY A 9 -21.99 1.21 -2.76
N TYR A 10 -21.39 0.38 -3.61
CA TYR A 10 -22.10 -0.29 -4.68
C TYR A 10 -23.15 -1.29 -4.17
N ALA A 11 -22.78 -2.11 -3.17
CA ALA A 11 -23.69 -3.04 -2.52
C ALA A 11 -24.85 -2.30 -1.84
N ALA A 12 -24.57 -1.19 -1.15
CA ALA A 12 -25.59 -0.34 -0.53
C ALA A 12 -26.54 0.26 -1.57
N ALA A 13 -26.02 0.75 -2.70
CA ALA A 13 -26.84 1.32 -3.78
C ALA A 13 -27.80 0.31 -4.43
N HIS A 14 -27.42 -0.97 -4.48
CA HIS A 14 -28.24 -2.05 -5.04
C HIS A 14 -29.06 -2.81 -3.99
N GLY A 15 -29.01 -2.41 -2.72
CA GLY A 15 -29.68 -3.10 -1.62
C GLY A 15 -29.16 -4.51 -1.35
N TRP A 16 -27.91 -4.80 -1.75
CA TRP A 16 -27.30 -6.11 -1.58
C TRP A 16 -26.60 -6.22 -0.21
N PRO A 17 -26.60 -7.40 0.41
CA PRO A 17 -25.87 -7.61 1.65
C PRO A 17 -24.37 -7.49 1.40
N ALA A 18 -23.73 -6.51 2.06
CA ALA A 18 -22.28 -6.32 2.00
C ALA A 18 -21.58 -7.32 2.92
N VAL A 19 -21.28 -8.51 2.41
CA VAL A 19 -20.55 -9.55 3.16
C VAL A 19 -19.05 -9.37 2.93
N ILE A 20 -18.45 -8.47 3.68
CA ILE A 20 -17.01 -8.20 3.62
C ILE A 20 -16.36 -8.73 4.91
N PRO A 21 -15.52 -9.78 4.85
CA PRO A 21 -14.83 -10.31 6.02
C PRO A 21 -13.91 -9.25 6.65
N VAL A 22 -13.90 -9.16 7.98
CA VAL A 22 -13.09 -8.17 8.70
C VAL A 22 -11.58 -8.43 8.49
N GLU A 23 -11.19 -9.69 8.31
CA GLU A 23 -9.80 -10.05 8.00
C GLU A 23 -9.31 -9.44 6.68
N MET A 24 -10.20 -9.21 5.70
CA MET A 24 -9.81 -8.59 4.42
C MET A 24 -9.48 -7.11 4.59
N VAL A 25 -10.14 -6.41 5.51
CA VAL A 25 -9.80 -5.01 5.83
C VAL A 25 -8.40 -4.93 6.43
N GLY A 26 -8.06 -5.85 7.33
CA GLY A 26 -6.72 -5.98 7.91
C GLY A 26 -5.67 -6.36 6.86
N ALA A 27 -5.99 -7.31 5.96
CA ALA A 27 -5.11 -7.73 4.88
C ALA A 27 -4.81 -6.60 3.90
N GLU A 28 -5.79 -5.76 3.57
CA GLU A 28 -5.59 -4.61 2.67
C GLU A 28 -4.65 -3.57 3.28
N LEU A 29 -4.77 -3.30 4.58
CA LEU A 29 -3.84 -2.41 5.30
C LEU A 29 -2.43 -3.01 5.36
N ALA A 30 -2.31 -4.31 5.67
CA ALA A 30 -1.03 -5.00 5.70
C ALA A 30 -0.35 -4.97 4.31
N ALA A 31 -1.11 -5.19 3.24
CA ALA A 31 -0.61 -5.10 1.87
C ALA A 31 -0.12 -3.69 1.53
N ALA A 32 -0.84 -2.64 1.95
CA ALA A 32 -0.42 -1.26 1.75
C ALA A 32 0.90 -0.96 2.46
N VAL A 33 1.05 -1.38 3.72
CA VAL A 33 2.29 -1.22 4.50
C VAL A 33 3.43 -1.98 3.84
N LEU A 34 3.23 -3.26 3.49
CA LEU A 34 4.26 -4.08 2.82
C LEU A 34 4.72 -3.46 1.50
N THR A 35 3.79 -2.92 0.72
CA THR A 35 4.09 -2.25 -0.55
C THR A 35 4.94 -0.99 -0.30
N GLY A 36 4.54 -0.15 0.67
CA GLY A 36 5.31 1.05 1.02
C GLY A 36 6.70 0.71 1.54
N VAL A 37 6.81 -0.31 2.40
CA VAL A 37 8.09 -0.79 2.93
C VAL A 37 8.99 -1.31 1.81
N THR A 38 8.50 -2.17 0.92
CA THR A 38 9.32 -2.71 -0.18
C THR A 38 9.74 -1.60 -1.15
N ALA A 39 8.82 -0.71 -1.52
CA ALA A 39 9.10 0.42 -2.39
C ALA A 39 10.08 1.44 -1.79
N GLY A 40 10.09 1.62 -0.46
CA GLY A 40 10.98 2.56 0.22
C GLY A 40 12.32 1.97 0.66
N VAL A 41 12.30 0.77 1.26
CA VAL A 41 13.50 0.13 1.81
C VAL A 41 14.46 -0.33 0.71
N TYR A 42 13.94 -0.89 -0.39
CA TYR A 42 14.80 -1.34 -1.49
C TYR A 42 15.69 -0.21 -2.06
N PRO A 43 15.16 0.96 -2.47
CA PRO A 43 16.00 2.05 -2.94
C PRO A 43 16.85 2.67 -1.82
N ALA A 44 16.37 2.73 -0.57
CA ALA A 44 17.17 3.26 0.54
C ALA A 44 18.44 2.43 0.77
N VAL A 45 18.32 1.10 0.76
CA VAL A 45 19.47 0.18 0.87
C VAL A 45 20.38 0.28 -0.34
N ARG A 46 19.84 0.52 -1.54
CA ARG A 46 20.66 0.78 -2.72
C ARG A 46 21.46 2.07 -2.56
N ALA A 47 20.83 3.16 -2.09
CA ALA A 47 21.48 4.45 -1.91
C ALA A 47 22.57 4.41 -0.81
N SER A 48 22.35 3.66 0.27
CA SER A 48 23.35 3.54 1.36
C SER A 48 24.65 2.84 0.93
N ARG A 49 24.67 2.21 -0.25
CA ARG A 49 25.86 1.54 -0.82
C ARG A 49 26.64 2.43 -1.79
N LEU A 50 26.12 3.62 -2.14
CA LEU A 50 26.81 4.58 -2.98
C LEU A 50 27.89 5.32 -2.19
N THR A 51 28.93 5.80 -2.88
CA THR A 51 29.92 6.66 -2.23
C THR A 51 29.28 8.01 -1.85
N PRO A 52 29.75 8.69 -0.78
CA PRO A 52 29.11 9.92 -0.30
C PRO A 52 29.00 11.02 -1.35
N THR A 53 29.97 11.09 -2.27
CA THR A 53 29.99 12.03 -3.40
C THR A 53 28.94 11.70 -4.47
N GLU A 54 28.70 10.43 -4.75
CA GLU A 54 27.67 9.99 -5.71
C GLU A 54 26.26 10.11 -5.14
N ALA A 55 26.10 9.86 -3.83
CA ALA A 55 24.81 10.03 -3.16
C ALA A 55 24.36 11.51 -3.12
N LEU A 56 25.31 12.45 -3.01
CA LEU A 56 25.02 13.89 -2.99
C LEU A 56 24.81 14.50 -4.39
N ALA A 57 25.30 13.84 -5.44
CA ALA A 57 25.16 14.27 -6.83
C ALA A 57 23.89 13.73 -7.51
N ALA A 58 23.03 13.01 -6.78
CA ALA A 58 21.73 12.57 -7.28
C ALA A 58 20.87 13.80 -7.66
N PRO A 59 20.26 13.82 -8.86
CA PRO A 59 19.54 14.97 -9.39
C PRO A 59 18.22 15.28 -8.66
#